data_AF-A0A1F9CV25-F1
#
_entry.id   AF-A0A1F9CV25-F1
#
_cell.length_a   1.000
_cell.length_b   1.000
_cell.length_c   1.000
_cell.angle_alpha   90.00
_cell.angle_beta   90.00
_cell.angle_gamma   90.00
#
_symmetry.space_group_name_H-M   'P 1'
#
loop_
_entity.id
_entity.type
_entity.pdbx_description
1 polymer ?
#
loop_
_entity_poly.entity_id
_entity_poly.type
_entity_poly.pdbx_seq_one_letter_code
_entity_poly.pdbx_strand_id
1 'polypeptide(L)'
;MKKLTVELLKQEARAFGAAESMHHERALYGVTDGKAVGTYFEHKFQCYLHERYEYVEGSSAKGMDFPELQVDMKVTSIKQPQSSCPFKTARQKVYRLGYSLLVFVYEKTDDATEATGNLKVLHTIFVDSSRTADFQTTSGLRGIIENSGNADDIIAFMHDHFLPIDDIQAQQLAEEILTNSPDIGYLTISNALQWRLQYRRVIERAGLVDGVQRIV
;
A
#
# COMPACT_ATOMS: atom_id res chain seq x y z
N MET A 1 -7.45 -0.69 -28.45
CA MET A 1 -6.19 -0.87 -27.69
C MET A 1 -6.30 -2.17 -26.91
N LYS A 2 -5.20 -2.71 -26.36
CA LYS A 2 -5.26 -3.94 -25.55
C LYS A 2 -5.83 -3.60 -24.17
N LYS A 3 -6.66 -4.46 -23.57
CA LYS A 3 -7.12 -4.27 -22.19
C LYS A 3 -5.96 -4.41 -21.20
N LEU A 4 -5.86 -3.51 -20.23
CA LEU A 4 -4.89 -3.62 -19.16
C LEU A 4 -5.29 -4.77 -18.23
N THR A 5 -4.33 -5.61 -17.85
CA THR A 5 -4.50 -6.65 -16.82
C THR A 5 -3.53 -6.38 -15.68
N VAL A 6 -3.74 -7.02 -14.52
CA VAL A 6 -2.80 -6.90 -13.40
C VAL A 6 -1.37 -7.31 -13.81
N GLU A 7 -1.23 -8.38 -14.59
CA GLU A 7 0.10 -8.83 -15.06
C GLU A 7 0.76 -7.84 -16.01
N LEU A 8 -0.01 -7.21 -16.91
CA LEU A 8 0.50 -6.14 -17.77
C LEU A 8 0.85 -4.90 -16.95
N LEU A 9 0.00 -4.50 -15.99
CA LEU A 9 0.27 -3.38 -15.09
C LEU A 9 1.60 -3.56 -14.35
N LYS A 10 1.91 -4.78 -13.86
CA LYS A 10 3.20 -5.08 -13.22
C LYS A 10 4.38 -4.94 -14.20
N GLN A 11 4.22 -5.40 -15.44
CA GLN A 11 5.27 -5.29 -16.48
C GLN A 11 5.52 -3.83 -16.85
N GLU A 12 4.45 -3.06 -17.05
CA GLU A 12 4.51 -1.63 -17.35
C GLU A 12 5.10 -0.85 -16.17
N ALA A 13 4.77 -1.21 -14.93
CA ALA A 13 5.36 -0.61 -13.73
C ALA A 13 6.88 -0.79 -13.67
N ARG A 14 7.38 -1.98 -14.05
CA ARG A 14 8.82 -2.24 -14.17
C ARG A 14 9.46 -1.34 -15.23
N ALA A 15 8.89 -1.33 -16.44
CA ALA A 15 9.43 -0.57 -17.56
C ALA A 15 9.43 0.93 -17.28
N PHE A 16 8.30 1.44 -16.77
CA PHE A 16 8.15 2.83 -16.39
C PHE A 16 9.09 3.24 -15.26
N GLY A 17 9.22 2.43 -14.20
CA GLY A 17 10.12 2.73 -13.09
C GLY A 17 11.58 2.84 -13.52
N ALA A 18 12.03 2.00 -14.45
CA ALA A 18 13.36 2.08 -15.03
C ALA A 18 13.54 3.34 -15.90
N ALA A 19 12.56 3.67 -16.73
CA ALA A 19 12.61 4.88 -17.57
C ALA A 19 12.57 6.17 -16.73
N GLU A 20 11.69 6.24 -15.72
CA GLU A 20 11.56 7.40 -14.84
C GLU A 20 12.81 7.63 -14.00
N SER A 21 13.49 6.54 -13.60
CA SER A 21 14.77 6.64 -12.87
C SER A 21 15.87 7.33 -13.68
N MET A 22 15.77 7.34 -15.01
CA MET A 22 16.72 8.01 -15.90
C MET A 22 16.25 9.40 -16.35
N HIS A 23 15.03 9.80 -15.97
CA HIS A 23 14.42 11.06 -16.40
C HIS A 23 14.79 12.21 -15.45
N HIS A 24 15.27 13.31 -16.03
CA HIS A 24 15.57 14.53 -15.30
C HIS A 24 14.44 15.54 -15.54
N GLU A 25 13.71 15.89 -14.48
CA GLU A 25 12.51 16.71 -14.56
C GLU A 25 12.71 18.07 -13.90
N ARG A 26 12.60 19.15 -14.68
CA ARG A 26 12.70 20.52 -14.16
C ARG A 26 11.58 20.83 -13.18
N ALA A 27 10.37 20.31 -13.42
CA ALA A 27 9.22 20.52 -12.54
C ALA A 27 9.41 19.93 -11.13
N LEU A 28 10.38 19.03 -10.94
CA LEU A 28 10.66 18.41 -9.65
C LEU A 28 11.82 19.06 -8.89
N TYR A 29 12.58 19.96 -9.50
CA TYR A 29 13.71 20.59 -8.82
C TYR A 29 13.26 21.39 -7.59
N GLY A 30 13.87 21.13 -6.43
CA GLY A 30 13.52 21.79 -5.16
C GLY A 30 12.19 21.34 -4.54
N VAL A 31 11.41 20.48 -5.20
CA VAL A 31 10.15 19.95 -4.64
C VAL A 31 10.47 18.97 -3.52
N THR A 32 9.99 19.26 -2.31
CA THR A 32 10.16 18.43 -1.11
C THR A 32 8.85 17.84 -0.58
N ASP A 33 7.70 18.33 -1.04
CA ASP A 33 6.39 17.79 -0.69
C ASP A 33 6.18 16.43 -1.38
N GLY A 34 6.18 15.36 -0.58
CA GLY A 34 5.96 14.00 -1.07
C GLY A 34 4.61 13.81 -1.76
N LYS A 35 3.58 14.59 -1.41
CA LYS A 35 2.29 14.53 -2.10
C LYS A 35 2.40 15.10 -3.50
N ALA A 36 3.04 16.25 -3.67
CA ALA A 36 3.27 16.84 -4.99
C ALA A 36 4.10 15.92 -5.90
N VAL A 37 5.15 15.30 -5.37
CA VAL A 37 5.95 14.31 -6.11
C VAL A 37 5.12 13.08 -6.48
N GLY A 38 4.32 12.56 -5.54
CA GLY A 38 3.42 11.44 -5.77
C GLY A 38 2.40 11.73 -6.87
N THR A 39 1.72 12.89 -6.80
CA THR A 39 0.76 13.35 -7.82
C THR A 39 1.42 13.46 -9.20
N TYR A 40 2.62 14.03 -9.31
CA TYR A 40 3.34 14.10 -10.58
C TYR A 40 3.60 12.70 -11.16
N PHE A 41 4.12 11.78 -10.33
CA PHE A 41 4.44 10.42 -10.76
C PHE A 41 3.18 9.66 -11.17
N GLU A 42 2.11 9.79 -10.40
CA GLU A 42 0.80 9.18 -10.67
C GLU A 42 0.27 9.62 -12.03
N HIS A 43 0.17 10.92 -12.28
CA HIS A 43 -0.30 11.44 -13.56
C HIS A 43 0.58 10.99 -14.73
N LYS A 44 1.91 11.00 -14.55
CA LYS A 44 2.83 10.59 -15.62
C LYS A 44 2.67 9.11 -15.96
N PHE A 45 2.50 8.25 -14.97
CA PHE A 45 2.26 6.82 -15.19
C PHE A 45 0.89 6.55 -15.82
N GLN A 46 -0.16 7.26 -15.40
CA GLN A 46 -1.48 7.16 -16.04
C GLN A 46 -1.44 7.59 -17.51
N CYS A 47 -0.77 8.69 -17.84
CA CYS A 47 -0.54 9.11 -19.23
C CYS A 47 0.22 8.03 -20.03
N TYR A 48 1.28 7.47 -19.45
CA TYR A 48 2.05 6.38 -20.05
C TYR A 48 1.17 5.15 -20.38
N LEU A 49 0.26 4.77 -19.48
CA LEU A 49 -0.64 3.65 -19.71
C LEU A 49 -1.75 3.97 -20.72
N HIS A 50 -2.30 5.20 -20.70
CA HIS A 50 -3.37 5.64 -21.61
C HIS A 50 -2.98 5.59 -23.08
N GLU A 51 -1.70 5.74 -23.41
CA GLU A 51 -1.22 5.62 -24.78
C GLU A 51 -1.19 4.17 -25.29
N ARG A 52 -1.25 3.18 -24.38
CA ARG A 52 -0.95 1.77 -24.67
C ARG A 52 -2.14 0.84 -24.42
N TYR A 53 -2.97 1.16 -23.44
CA TYR A 53 -4.01 0.26 -22.95
C TYR A 53 -5.38 0.91 -22.82
N GLU A 54 -6.41 0.07 -22.90
CA GLU A 54 -7.78 0.41 -22.53
C GLU A 54 -8.03 -0.05 -21.09
N TYR A 55 -8.41 0.88 -20.21
CA TYR A 55 -8.79 0.63 -18.82
C TYR A 55 -9.57 1.83 -18.28
N VAL A 56 -10.28 1.62 -17.16
CA VAL A 56 -10.93 2.71 -16.44
C VAL A 56 -9.94 3.35 -15.47
N GLU A 57 -9.57 4.60 -15.72
CA GLU A 57 -8.83 5.40 -14.76
C GLU A 57 -9.69 5.66 -13.52
N GLY A 58 -9.08 5.46 -12.37
CA GLY A 58 -9.61 5.84 -11.08
C GLY A 58 -9.75 7.35 -10.92
N SER A 59 -10.31 7.75 -9.78
CA SER A 59 -10.21 9.14 -9.35
C SER A 59 -9.95 9.21 -7.86
N SER A 60 -9.27 10.27 -7.41
CA SER A 60 -9.05 10.52 -5.98
C SER A 60 -10.39 10.60 -5.21
N ALA A 61 -11.48 10.97 -5.88
CA ALA A 61 -12.83 10.98 -5.29
C ALA A 61 -13.46 9.58 -5.12
N LYS A 62 -13.10 8.62 -5.99
CA LYS A 62 -13.53 7.22 -5.89
C LYS A 62 -12.57 6.35 -5.05
N GLY A 63 -11.36 6.84 -4.79
CA GLY A 63 -10.43 6.31 -3.80
C GLY A 63 -9.57 5.11 -4.24
N MET A 64 -9.43 4.87 -5.54
CA MET A 64 -8.59 3.81 -6.11
C MET A 64 -8.17 4.15 -7.55
N ASP A 65 -6.91 3.92 -7.90
CA ASP A 65 -6.33 4.27 -9.22
C ASP A 65 -6.74 3.34 -10.37
N PHE A 66 -6.91 2.04 -10.11
CA PHE A 66 -7.32 1.05 -11.11
C PHE A 66 -8.52 0.22 -10.62
N PRO A 67 -9.74 0.78 -10.63
CA PRO A 67 -10.93 0.14 -10.04
C PRO A 67 -11.26 -1.24 -10.62
N GLU A 68 -11.17 -1.40 -11.94
CA GLU A 68 -11.47 -2.69 -12.60
C GLU A 68 -10.44 -3.78 -12.27
N LEU A 69 -9.22 -3.37 -11.91
CA LEU A 69 -8.16 -4.29 -11.51
C LEU A 69 -8.13 -4.52 -9.99
N GLN A 70 -8.90 -3.75 -9.22
CA GLN A 70 -8.82 -3.67 -7.77
C GLN A 70 -7.38 -3.41 -7.30
N VAL A 71 -6.70 -2.46 -7.95
CA VAL A 71 -5.34 -2.04 -7.60
C VAL A 71 -5.33 -0.55 -7.30
N ASP A 72 -4.72 -0.20 -6.19
CA ASP A 72 -4.46 1.18 -5.78
C ASP A 72 -2.94 1.42 -5.85
N MET A 73 -2.53 2.51 -6.49
CA MET A 73 -1.13 2.85 -6.65
C MET A 73 -0.68 3.74 -5.51
N LYS A 74 0.56 3.54 -5.08
CA LYS A 74 1.15 4.30 -3.98
C LYS A 74 2.58 4.69 -4.31
N VAL A 75 2.83 5.98 -4.38
CA VAL A 75 4.16 6.54 -4.64
C VAL A 75 4.67 7.18 -3.35
N THR A 76 5.86 6.78 -2.89
CA THR A 76 6.39 7.24 -1.61
C THR A 76 7.91 7.33 -1.59
N SER A 77 8.46 8.19 -0.75
CA SER A 77 9.91 8.33 -0.59
C SER A 77 10.48 7.22 0.30
N ILE A 78 11.67 6.74 -0.04
CA ILE A 78 12.44 5.82 0.82
C ILE A 78 12.78 6.43 2.19
N LYS A 79 12.87 7.76 2.31
CA LYS A 79 13.14 8.44 3.59
C LYS A 79 11.98 8.29 4.58
N GLN A 80 10.76 8.22 4.06
CA GLN A 80 9.55 8.05 4.87
C GLN A 80 8.51 7.26 4.06
N PRO A 81 8.68 5.92 3.94
CA PRO A 81 7.89 5.09 3.03
C PRO A 81 6.50 4.84 3.62
N GLN A 82 5.65 5.85 3.52
CA GLN A 82 4.26 5.81 3.97
C GLN A 82 3.34 6.60 3.04
N SER A 83 2.04 6.33 3.17
CA SER A 83 0.99 7.13 2.53
C SER A 83 -0.28 7.13 3.39
N SER A 84 -1.19 8.06 3.10
CA SER A 84 -2.55 8.03 3.66
C SER A 84 -3.35 6.84 3.13
N CYS A 85 -4.18 6.25 3.97
CA CYS A 85 -5.08 5.17 3.61
C CYS A 85 -6.54 5.61 3.74
N PRO A 86 -7.45 5.23 2.81
CA PRO A 86 -8.89 5.40 3.00
C PRO A 86 -9.48 4.37 3.97
N PHE A 87 -8.67 3.84 4.91
CA PHE A 87 -9.06 2.83 5.89
C PHE A 87 -10.25 3.31 6.73
N LYS A 88 -11.27 2.48 6.89
CA LYS A 88 -12.56 2.88 7.48
C LYS A 88 -12.90 2.19 8.79
N THR A 89 -12.49 0.93 8.99
CA THR A 89 -12.92 0.11 10.13
C THR A 89 -11.82 -0.80 10.64
N ALA A 90 -11.71 -1.02 11.95
CA ALA A 90 -10.69 -1.91 12.51
C ALA A 90 -10.71 -3.33 11.92
N ARG A 91 -11.87 -3.81 11.46
CA ARG A 91 -12.00 -5.06 10.72
C ARG A 91 -11.09 -5.13 9.48
N GLN A 92 -10.89 -4.01 8.76
CA GLN A 92 -9.94 -3.98 7.63
C GLN A 92 -8.48 -4.14 8.09
N LYS A 93 -8.15 -3.75 9.32
CA LYS A 93 -6.79 -3.87 9.90
C LYS A 93 -6.50 -5.33 10.18
N VAL A 94 -7.53 -6.05 10.63
CA VAL A 94 -7.48 -7.49 10.91
C VAL A 94 -7.48 -8.32 9.63
N TYR A 95 -8.35 -8.03 8.66
CA TYR A 95 -8.53 -8.95 7.52
C TYR A 95 -7.85 -8.51 6.23
N ARG A 96 -8.08 -7.28 5.76
CA ARG A 96 -7.51 -6.68 4.53
C ARG A 96 -8.24 -5.40 4.12
N LEU A 97 -7.61 -4.63 3.24
CA LEU A 97 -8.21 -3.46 2.59
C LEU A 97 -9.31 -3.84 1.58
N GLY A 98 -9.21 -5.03 0.97
CA GLY A 98 -10.12 -5.52 -0.07
C GLY A 98 -9.66 -5.23 -1.50
N TYR A 99 -8.45 -4.72 -1.67
CA TYR A 99 -7.81 -4.44 -2.96
C TYR A 99 -6.29 -4.58 -2.83
N SER A 100 -5.59 -4.72 -3.95
CA SER A 100 -4.14 -4.87 -4.01
C SER A 100 -3.45 -3.50 -4.09
N LEU A 101 -2.17 -3.44 -3.73
CA LEU A 101 -1.37 -2.21 -3.80
C LEU A 101 -0.22 -2.37 -4.80
N LEU A 102 -0.02 -1.37 -5.66
CA LEU A 102 1.18 -1.21 -6.46
C LEU A 102 2.01 -0.06 -5.88
N VAL A 103 3.08 -0.40 -5.18
CA VAL A 103 3.89 0.57 -4.42
C VAL A 103 5.18 0.89 -5.16
N PHE A 104 5.37 2.16 -5.52
CA PHE A 104 6.62 2.72 -6.00
C PHE A 104 7.34 3.44 -4.86
N VAL A 105 8.58 3.04 -4.60
CA VAL A 105 9.43 3.67 -3.58
C VAL A 105 10.60 4.35 -4.28
N TYR A 106 10.66 5.67 -4.17
CA TYR A 106 11.68 6.47 -4.85
C TYR A 106 12.68 7.09 -3.86
N GLU A 107 13.89 7.31 -4.35
CA GLU A 107 14.81 8.30 -3.82
C GLU A 107 14.79 9.52 -4.75
N LYS A 108 14.67 10.71 -4.17
CA LYS A 108 14.69 11.96 -4.92
C LYS A 108 16.01 12.68 -4.70
N THR A 109 16.62 13.11 -5.80
CA THR A 109 17.83 13.94 -5.82
C THR A 109 17.60 15.14 -6.73
N ASP A 110 18.27 16.25 -6.42
CA ASP A 110 18.24 17.47 -7.23
C ASP A 110 19.63 17.74 -7.80
N ASP A 111 19.67 18.13 -9.07
CA ASP A 111 20.86 18.63 -9.76
C ASP A 111 20.76 20.15 -9.86
N ALA A 112 21.63 20.85 -9.14
CA ALA A 112 21.66 22.31 -9.10
C ALA A 112 22.25 22.95 -10.36
N THR A 113 23.05 22.23 -11.13
CA THR A 113 23.64 22.73 -12.38
C THR A 113 22.59 22.79 -13.48
N GLU A 114 21.81 21.72 -13.62
CA GLU A 114 20.77 21.62 -14.64
C GLU A 114 19.38 22.10 -14.18
N ALA A 115 19.26 22.43 -12.89
CA ALA A 115 18.00 22.76 -12.22
C ALA A 115 16.91 21.69 -12.48
N THR A 116 17.26 20.42 -12.26
CA THR A 116 16.36 19.27 -12.43
C THR A 116 16.26 18.42 -11.18
N GLY A 117 15.10 17.82 -10.95
CA GLY A 117 14.91 16.76 -9.98
C GLY A 117 14.84 15.40 -10.68
N ASN A 118 15.36 14.36 -10.04
CA ASN A 118 15.27 12.98 -10.51
C ASN A 118 14.62 12.09 -9.44
N LEU A 119 13.81 11.12 -9.88
CA LEU A 119 13.15 10.13 -9.04
C LEU A 119 13.72 8.75 -9.35
N LYS A 120 14.76 8.35 -8.61
CA LYS A 120 15.30 7.00 -8.72
C LYS A 120 14.35 6.02 -8.05
N VAL A 121 13.64 5.22 -8.83
CA VAL A 121 12.75 4.17 -8.33
C VAL A 121 13.61 3.03 -7.79
N LEU A 122 13.67 2.90 -6.47
CA LEU A 122 14.45 1.88 -5.79
C LEU A 122 13.71 0.56 -5.68
N HIS A 123 12.40 0.63 -5.46
CA HIS A 123 11.54 -0.54 -5.33
C HIS A 123 10.22 -0.33 -6.06
N THR A 124 9.77 -1.38 -6.74
CA THR A 124 8.39 -1.51 -7.19
C THR A 124 7.84 -2.81 -6.62
N ILE A 125 6.78 -2.72 -5.83
CA ILE A 125 6.26 -3.86 -5.06
C ILE A 125 4.77 -4.00 -5.33
N PHE A 126 4.33 -5.21 -5.65
CA PHE A 126 2.92 -5.55 -5.70
C PHE A 126 2.52 -6.32 -4.46
N VAL A 127 1.57 -5.79 -3.70
CA VAL A 127 0.99 -6.43 -2.52
C VAL A 127 -0.40 -6.90 -2.90
N ASP A 128 -0.57 -8.21 -2.96
CA ASP A 128 -1.87 -8.83 -3.21
C ASP A 128 -2.86 -8.47 -2.10
N SER A 129 -4.14 -8.31 -2.48
CA SER A 129 -5.23 -7.98 -1.55
C SER A 129 -5.27 -8.87 -0.30
N SER A 130 -4.89 -10.15 -0.40
CA SER A 130 -4.81 -11.11 0.71
C SER A 130 -3.74 -10.76 1.75
N ARG A 131 -2.76 -9.93 1.41
CA ARG A 131 -1.64 -9.53 2.29
C ARG A 131 -1.72 -8.09 2.79
N THR A 132 -2.85 -7.41 2.59
CA THR A 132 -3.03 -5.99 2.94
C THR A 132 -3.52 -5.73 4.36
N ALA A 133 -3.62 -6.75 5.22
CA ALA A 133 -3.87 -6.56 6.65
C ALA A 133 -2.63 -6.03 7.38
N ASP A 134 -2.81 -5.59 8.63
CA ASP A 134 -1.70 -5.19 9.49
C ASP A 134 -0.95 -6.41 10.04
N PHE A 135 0.36 -6.45 9.84
CA PHE A 135 1.19 -7.57 10.26
C PHE A 135 1.18 -7.79 11.76
N GLN A 136 1.30 -6.72 12.57
CA GLN A 136 1.42 -6.86 14.02
C GLN A 136 0.09 -7.29 14.63
N THR A 137 -1.01 -6.70 14.18
CA THR A 137 -2.37 -7.11 14.59
C THR A 137 -2.65 -8.55 14.21
N THR A 138 -2.43 -8.94 12.95
CA THR A 138 -2.71 -10.33 12.51
C THR A 138 -1.81 -11.35 13.20
N SER A 139 -0.51 -11.05 13.37
CA SER A 139 0.40 -11.94 14.08
C SER A 139 0.04 -12.10 15.56
N GLY A 140 -0.31 -11.00 16.24
CA GLY A 140 -0.72 -11.03 17.65
C GLY A 140 -2.01 -11.82 17.86
N LEU A 141 -3.03 -11.57 17.03
CA LEU A 141 -4.30 -12.30 17.09
C LEU A 141 -4.11 -13.80 16.83
N ARG A 142 -3.30 -14.18 15.83
CA ARG A 142 -3.00 -15.60 15.59
C ARG A 142 -2.28 -16.24 16.78
N GLY A 143 -1.36 -15.52 17.42
CA GLY A 143 -0.69 -16.00 18.63
C GLY A 143 -1.67 -16.27 19.78
N ILE A 144 -2.70 -15.44 19.96
CA ILE A 144 -3.75 -15.66 20.97
C ILE A 144 -4.53 -16.95 20.64
N ILE A 145 -4.94 -17.12 19.39
CA ILE A 145 -5.70 -18.29 18.93
C ILE A 145 -4.86 -19.57 19.08
N GLU A 146 -3.58 -19.54 18.70
CA GLU A 146 -2.64 -20.66 18.84
C GLU A 146 -2.44 -21.07 20.31
N ASN A 147 -2.58 -20.13 21.24
CA ASN A 147 -2.54 -20.37 22.68
C ASN A 147 -3.92 -20.72 23.29
N SER A 148 -4.92 -21.05 22.47
CA SER A 148 -6.30 -21.34 22.90
C SER A 148 -6.97 -20.20 23.69
N GLY A 149 -6.60 -18.96 23.36
CA GLY A 149 -7.25 -17.76 23.92
C GLY A 149 -8.71 -17.64 23.50
N ASN A 150 -9.48 -16.93 24.31
CA ASN A 150 -10.92 -16.74 24.11
C ASN A 150 -11.26 -15.32 23.58
N ALA A 151 -12.55 -14.98 23.54
CA ALA A 151 -13.00 -13.69 23.03
C ALA A 151 -12.50 -12.52 23.90
N ASP A 152 -12.46 -12.69 25.23
CA ASP A 152 -11.99 -11.67 26.16
C ASP A 152 -10.50 -11.36 25.94
N ASP A 153 -9.68 -12.37 25.66
CA ASP A 153 -8.25 -12.20 25.33
C ASP A 153 -8.05 -11.38 24.04
N ILE A 154 -8.89 -11.64 23.02
CA ILE A 154 -8.87 -10.90 21.76
C ILE A 154 -9.34 -9.45 21.98
N ILE A 155 -10.38 -9.23 22.77
CA ILE A 155 -10.89 -7.90 23.12
C ILE A 155 -9.81 -7.11 23.87
N ALA A 156 -9.19 -7.71 24.87
CA ALA A 156 -8.07 -7.11 25.60
C ALA A 156 -6.95 -6.69 24.64
N PHE A 157 -6.54 -7.57 23.72
CA PHE A 157 -5.56 -7.25 22.68
C PHE A 157 -5.97 -6.05 21.82
N MET A 158 -7.23 -5.97 21.39
CA MET A 158 -7.69 -4.86 20.55
C MET A 158 -7.64 -3.51 21.29
N HIS A 159 -7.98 -3.49 22.58
CA HIS A 159 -7.89 -2.29 23.42
C HIS A 159 -6.45 -1.90 23.74
N ASP A 160 -5.60 -2.86 24.10
CA ASP A 160 -4.17 -2.64 24.39
C ASP A 160 -3.42 -2.09 23.17
N HIS A 161 -3.83 -2.50 21.97
CA HIS A 161 -3.32 -1.98 20.72
C HIS A 161 -4.07 -0.74 20.20
N PHE A 162 -5.01 -0.19 20.96
CA PHE A 162 -5.77 1.03 20.62
C PHE A 162 -6.44 0.96 19.25
N LEU A 163 -7.07 -0.17 18.91
CA LEU A 163 -7.93 -0.24 17.73
C LEU A 163 -9.14 0.69 17.98
N PRO A 164 -9.53 1.54 17.03
CA PRO A 164 -10.66 2.44 17.20
C PRO A 164 -11.96 1.68 16.96
N ILE A 165 -12.39 0.96 17.99
CA ILE A 165 -13.62 0.18 18.06
C ILE A 165 -14.31 0.45 19.39
N ASP A 166 -15.64 0.41 19.39
CA ASP A 166 -16.42 0.36 20.63
C ASP A 166 -16.58 -1.09 21.11
N ASP A 167 -17.08 -1.26 22.33
CA ASP A 167 -17.19 -2.57 22.99
C ASP A 167 -18.10 -3.55 22.22
N ILE A 168 -19.14 -3.06 21.54
CA ILE A 168 -20.05 -3.90 20.75
C ILE A 168 -19.34 -4.40 19.49
N GLN A 169 -18.67 -3.50 18.78
CA GLN A 169 -17.86 -3.85 17.60
C GLN A 169 -16.69 -4.77 17.98
N ALA A 170 -16.09 -4.56 19.16
CA ALA A 170 -15.02 -5.41 19.68
C ALA A 170 -15.51 -6.83 19.93
N GLN A 171 -16.65 -7.00 20.62
CA GLN A 171 -17.24 -8.32 20.85
C GLN A 171 -17.51 -9.06 19.53
N GLN A 172 -18.17 -8.38 18.58
CA GLN A 172 -18.49 -8.97 17.27
C GLN A 172 -17.23 -9.39 16.49
N LEU A 173 -16.21 -8.53 16.49
CA LEU A 173 -14.96 -8.81 15.79
C LEU A 173 -14.17 -9.94 16.47
N ALA A 174 -14.20 -10.04 17.80
CA ALA A 174 -13.56 -11.11 18.54
C ALA A 174 -14.19 -12.48 18.23
N GLU A 175 -15.53 -12.57 18.23
CA GLU A 175 -16.25 -13.77 17.83
C GLU A 175 -15.97 -14.16 16.36
N GLU A 176 -15.88 -13.16 15.47
CA GLU A 176 -15.49 -13.38 14.08
C GLU A 176 -14.06 -13.94 13.97
N ILE A 177 -13.10 -13.38 14.71
CA ILE A 177 -11.68 -13.80 14.69
C ILE A 177 -11.52 -15.25 15.20
N LEU A 178 -12.28 -15.65 16.23
CA LEU A 178 -12.26 -17.02 16.75
C LEU A 178 -12.77 -18.04 15.73
N THR A 179 -13.80 -17.67 14.98
CA THR A 179 -14.42 -18.56 13.98
C THR A 179 -13.69 -18.53 12.64
N ASN A 180 -13.08 -17.40 12.29
CA ASN A 180 -12.40 -17.14 11.04
C ASN A 180 -11.06 -16.43 11.31
N SER A 181 -10.04 -17.20 11.68
CA SER A 181 -8.74 -16.64 12.01
C SER A 181 -8.14 -15.86 10.83
N PRO A 182 -7.59 -14.65 11.06
CA PRO A 182 -7.08 -13.82 9.96
C PRO A 182 -5.81 -14.40 9.34
N ASP A 183 -5.64 -14.19 8.04
CA ASP A 183 -4.37 -14.38 7.36
C ASP A 183 -3.34 -13.34 7.81
N ILE A 184 -2.06 -13.71 7.78
CA ILE A 184 -0.98 -12.75 8.06
C ILE A 184 -0.93 -11.70 6.94
N GLY A 185 -1.17 -10.45 7.33
CA GLY A 185 -0.92 -9.27 6.51
C GLY A 185 0.52 -8.79 6.59
N TYR A 186 0.95 -7.93 5.67
CA TYR A 186 2.34 -7.45 5.59
C TYR A 186 2.47 -5.92 5.61
N LEU A 187 1.35 -5.20 5.66
CA LEU A 187 1.38 -3.77 5.89
C LEU A 187 1.63 -3.47 7.37
N THR A 188 2.19 -2.31 7.64
CA THR A 188 2.10 -1.69 8.96
C THR A 188 1.10 -0.55 8.84
N ILE A 189 0.06 -0.58 9.66
CA ILE A 189 -1.05 0.35 9.61
C ILE A 189 -1.04 1.16 10.91
N SER A 190 -0.96 2.49 10.84
CA SER A 190 -0.93 3.32 12.05
C SER A 190 -2.34 3.58 12.60
N ASN A 191 -2.52 3.48 13.91
CA ASN A 191 -3.75 3.92 14.59
C ASN A 191 -3.64 5.44 14.85
N ALA A 192 -4.04 6.23 13.86
CA ALA A 192 -4.06 7.70 13.94
C ALA A 192 -5.42 8.23 13.45
N LEU A 193 -5.75 9.48 13.76
CA LEU A 193 -6.97 10.16 13.28
C LEU A 193 -7.17 10.02 11.76
N GLN A 194 -6.07 9.93 11.02
CA GLN A 194 -6.04 9.50 9.63
C GLN A 194 -5.03 8.35 9.50
N TRP A 195 -5.54 7.16 9.19
CA TRP A 195 -4.76 5.95 9.04
C TRP A 195 -3.70 6.11 7.93
N ARG A 196 -2.50 5.60 8.20
CA ARG A 196 -1.40 5.56 7.24
C ARG A 196 -0.91 4.14 7.04
N LEU A 197 -0.62 3.82 5.80
CA LEU A 197 0.11 2.60 5.44
C LEU A 197 1.59 2.92 5.48
N GLN A 198 2.37 2.08 6.14
CA GLN A 198 3.83 2.13 6.12
C GLN A 198 4.36 0.89 5.39
N TYR A 199 5.30 1.12 4.49
CA TYR A 199 5.73 0.10 3.51
C TYR A 199 7.05 -0.57 3.85
N ARG A 200 7.70 -0.19 4.96
CA ARG A 200 9.00 -0.77 5.35
C ARG A 200 8.98 -2.30 5.35
N ARG A 201 7.94 -2.89 5.94
CA ARG A 201 7.80 -4.35 6.02
C ARG A 201 7.59 -5.00 4.66
N VAL A 202 6.77 -4.43 3.77
CA VAL A 202 6.60 -4.99 2.42
C VAL A 202 7.87 -4.84 1.60
N ILE A 203 8.64 -3.77 1.78
CA ILE A 203 9.96 -3.62 1.14
C ILE A 203 10.91 -4.75 1.55
N GLU A 204 11.00 -5.03 2.85
CA GLU A 204 11.86 -6.08 3.40
C GLU A 204 11.40 -7.50 3.00
N ARG A 205 10.09 -7.73 2.85
CA ARG A 205 9.52 -9.06 2.60
C ARG A 205 9.19 -9.34 1.14
N ALA A 206 9.29 -8.35 0.26
CA ALA A 206 9.00 -8.52 -1.16
C ALA A 206 9.89 -9.58 -1.82
N GLY A 207 9.26 -10.57 -2.45
CA GLY A 207 9.91 -11.74 -3.07
C GLY A 207 10.17 -12.91 -2.12
N LEU A 208 9.96 -12.74 -0.82
CA LEU A 208 10.15 -13.80 0.20
C LEU A 208 8.83 -14.44 0.64
N VAL A 209 7.70 -13.81 0.32
CA VAL A 209 6.37 -14.20 0.78
C VAL A 209 5.42 -14.19 -0.40
N ASP A 210 4.60 -15.23 -0.50
CA ASP A 210 3.54 -15.28 -1.51
C ASP A 210 2.53 -14.14 -1.33
N GLY A 211 2.19 -13.50 -2.44
CA GLY A 211 1.37 -12.28 -2.47
C GLY A 211 2.12 -10.98 -2.14
N VAL A 212 3.42 -10.99 -1.83
CA VAL A 212 4.24 -9.76 -1.72
C VAL A 212 5.37 -9.84 -2.74
N GLN A 213 5.13 -9.31 -3.93
CA GLN A 213 5.98 -9.51 -5.10
C GLN A 213 6.92 -8.33 -5.31
N ARG A 214 8.23 -8.59 -5.45
CA ARG A 214 9.19 -7.59 -5.90
C ARG A 214 9.18 -7.53 -7.43
N ILE A 215 8.80 -6.38 -7.97
CA ILE A 215 8.81 -6.11 -9.42
C ILE A 215 10.18 -5.55 -9.83
N VAL A 216 10.73 -4.64 -9.04
CA VAL A 216 12.09 -4.05 -9.16
C VAL A 216 12.77 -4.12 -7.80
#